data_AF-A0A533UHR7-F1
#
_entry.id   AF-A0A533UHR7-F1
#
_cell.length_a   1.000
_cell.length_b   1.000
_cell.length_c   1.000
_cell.angle_alpha   90.00
_cell.angle_beta   90.00
_cell.angle_gamma   90.00
#
_symmetry.space_group_name_H-M   'P 1'
#
loop_
_entity.id
_entity.type
_entity.pdbx_description
1 polymer ?
#
loop_
_entity_poly.entity_id
_entity_poly.type
_entity_poly.pdbx_seq_one_letter_code
_entity_poly.pdbx_strand_id
1 'polypeptide(L)'
;MNLILILGIVVFIFGSSVVFADKGSFVDKIQFIQYSDENTALEEVKNGNLDIYYWAIPFDRISDPQSREGLKIFPSTGQSYSLLVNPAPSQKFNPFSIKDVRFALNYLVDRELI
;
A
#
# COMPACT_ATOMS: atom_id res chain seq x y z
N MET A 1 -6.27 60.20 -23.68
CA MET A 1 -5.73 59.07 -22.88
C MET A 1 -4.29 58.85 -23.31
N ASN A 2 -3.31 58.95 -22.40
CA ASN A 2 -1.88 58.89 -22.75
C ASN A 2 -1.51 57.52 -23.35
N LEU A 3 -0.63 57.48 -24.36
CA LEU A 3 -0.16 56.25 -25.02
C LEU A 3 0.42 55.23 -24.02
N ILE A 4 1.11 55.73 -22.98
CA ILE A 4 1.65 54.93 -21.87
C ILE A 4 0.53 54.21 -21.10
N LEU A 5 -0.63 54.88 -20.94
CA LEU A 5 -1.79 54.29 -20.26
C LEU A 5 -2.39 53.16 -21.09
N ILE A 6 -2.44 53.34 -22.42
CA ILE A 6 -2.93 52.31 -23.35
C ILE A 6 -2.00 51.10 -23.33
N LEU A 7 -0.68 51.33 -23.36
CA LEU A 7 0.31 50.26 -23.32
C LEU A 7 0.26 49.48 -22.00
N GLY A 8 0.07 50.17 -20.87
CA GLY A 8 -0.08 49.53 -19.55
C GLY A 8 -1.32 48.63 -19.48
N ILE A 9 -2.45 49.06 -20.06
CA ILE A 9 -3.69 48.26 -20.10
C ILE A 9 -3.50 47.01 -20.97
N VAL A 10 -2.84 47.13 -22.13
CA VAL A 10 -2.59 45.99 -23.01
C VAL A 10 -1.70 44.95 -22.33
N VAL A 11 -0.62 45.38 -21.65
CA VAL A 11 0.24 44.45 -20.90
C VAL A 11 -0.52 43.78 -19.75
N PHE A 12 -1.43 44.47 -19.09
CA PHE A 12 -2.22 43.89 -18.00
C PHE A 12 -3.23 42.84 -18.50
N ILE A 13 -3.90 43.08 -19.64
CA ILE A 13 -4.89 42.17 -20.22
C ILE A 13 -4.22 40.91 -20.81
N PHE A 14 -3.09 41.08 -21.49
CA PHE A 14 -2.42 39.99 -22.20
C PHE A 14 -1.27 39.33 -21.41
N GLY A 15 -0.79 39.94 -20.34
CA GLY A 15 0.30 39.41 -19.50
C GLY A 15 -0.17 38.50 -18.36
N SER A 16 -1.46 38.48 -18.02
CA SER A 16 -1.99 37.61 -16.97
C SER A 16 -2.27 36.21 -17.52
N SER A 17 -1.28 35.33 -17.46
CA SER A 17 -1.54 33.89 -17.53
C SER A 17 -2.24 33.47 -16.24
N VAL A 18 -3.54 33.16 -16.30
CA VAL A 18 -4.23 32.52 -15.18
C VAL A 18 -3.73 31.08 -15.10
N VAL A 19 -2.74 30.84 -14.25
CA VAL A 19 -2.27 29.50 -13.93
C VAL A 19 -3.32 28.87 -13.03
N PHE A 20 -4.18 28.01 -13.60
CA PHE A 20 -4.98 27.12 -12.80
C PHE A 20 -4.04 26.08 -12.18
N ALA A 21 -3.99 26.00 -10.86
CA ALA A 21 -3.40 24.84 -10.21
C ALA A 21 -4.14 23.60 -10.71
N ASP A 22 -3.40 22.56 -11.09
CA ASP A 22 -4.00 21.25 -11.37
C ASP A 22 -4.97 20.91 -10.23
N LYS A 23 -6.15 20.38 -10.59
CA LYS A 23 -7.10 19.91 -9.57
C LYS A 23 -6.31 19.06 -8.59
N GLY A 24 -6.36 19.43 -7.30
CA GLY A 24 -5.77 18.65 -6.23
C GLY A 24 -6.38 17.25 -6.15
N SER A 25 -6.07 16.52 -5.08
CA SER A 25 -6.70 15.23 -4.81
C SER A 25 -8.22 15.28 -4.95
N PHE A 26 -8.83 14.17 -5.40
CA PHE A 26 -10.29 14.05 -5.47
C PHE A 26 -10.99 14.06 -4.10
N VAL A 27 -10.22 14.05 -3.00
CA VAL A 27 -10.72 14.03 -1.63
C VAL A 27 -10.18 15.20 -0.82
N ASP A 28 -11.02 15.77 0.05
CA ASP A 28 -10.65 16.88 0.94
C ASP A 28 -9.88 16.42 2.19
N LYS A 29 -10.08 15.16 2.62
CA LYS A 29 -9.48 14.60 3.83
C LYS A 29 -9.25 13.10 3.69
N ILE A 30 -8.12 12.62 4.21
CA ILE A 30 -7.83 11.21 4.41
C ILE A 30 -7.70 10.96 5.91
N GLN A 31 -8.33 9.91 6.42
CA GLN A 31 -8.23 9.49 7.82
C GLN A 31 -7.62 8.10 7.89
N PHE A 32 -6.56 7.97 8.68
CA PHE A 32 -5.94 6.67 8.97
C PHE A 32 -6.52 6.15 10.28
N ILE A 33 -7.13 4.97 10.23
CA ILE A 33 -7.72 4.30 11.39
C ILE A 33 -6.94 3.01 11.61
N GLN A 34 -6.50 2.79 12.84
CA GLN A 34 -5.79 1.56 13.20
C GLN A 34 -6.77 0.57 13.81
N TYR A 35 -6.86 -0.60 13.21
CA TYR A 35 -7.47 -1.79 13.80
C TYR A 35 -6.37 -2.79 14.11
N SER A 36 -6.37 -3.34 15.33
CA SER A 36 -5.44 -4.40 15.72
C SER A 36 -5.89 -5.79 15.27
N ASP A 37 -7.18 -5.95 14.97
CA ASP A 37 -7.78 -7.17 14.45
C ASP A 37 -8.19 -6.96 12.98
N GLU A 38 -7.68 -7.82 12.10
CA GLU A 38 -7.89 -7.72 10.66
C GLU A 38 -9.34 -8.04 10.27
N ASN A 39 -10.04 -8.90 11.05
CA ASN A 39 -11.44 -9.25 10.77
C ASN A 39 -12.36 -8.04 10.97
N THR A 40 -12.14 -7.29 12.05
CA THR A 40 -12.85 -6.04 12.33
C THR A 40 -12.68 -5.07 11.17
N ALA A 41 -11.47 -4.86 10.68
CA ALA A 41 -11.22 -3.95 9.56
C ALA A 41 -11.99 -4.36 8.28
N LEU A 42 -12.04 -5.67 7.97
CA LEU A 42 -12.75 -6.17 6.79
C LEU A 42 -14.27 -5.97 6.90
N GLU A 43 -14.85 -6.22 8.10
CA GLU A 43 -16.27 -6.00 8.35
C GLU A 43 -16.64 -4.51 8.31
N GLU A 44 -15.78 -3.62 8.79
CA GLU A 44 -15.98 -2.17 8.67
C GLU A 44 -16.02 -1.71 7.19
N VAL A 45 -15.25 -2.36 6.30
CA VAL A 45 -15.38 -2.12 4.85
C VAL A 45 -16.73 -2.59 4.32
N LYS A 46 -17.17 -3.81 4.67
CA LYS A 46 -18.47 -4.33 4.23
C LYS A 46 -19.63 -3.47 4.70
N ASN A 47 -19.53 -2.93 5.91
CA ASN A 47 -20.56 -2.09 6.51
C ASN A 47 -20.51 -0.62 6.02
N GLY A 48 -19.51 -0.25 5.21
CA GLY A 48 -19.37 1.10 4.65
C GLY A 48 -18.81 2.14 5.63
N ASN A 49 -18.29 1.70 6.77
CA ASN A 49 -17.65 2.57 7.77
C ASN A 49 -16.18 2.84 7.44
N LEU A 50 -15.55 1.96 6.65
CA LEU A 50 -14.18 2.10 6.15
C LEU A 50 -14.18 2.02 4.62
N ASP A 51 -13.69 3.06 3.95
CA ASP A 51 -13.66 3.08 2.48
C ASP A 51 -12.66 2.06 1.89
N ILE A 52 -11.49 1.93 2.52
CA ILE A 52 -10.37 1.11 2.03
C ILE A 52 -9.65 0.46 3.21
N TYR A 53 -9.50 -0.87 3.16
CA TYR A 53 -8.50 -1.60 3.94
C TYR A 53 -7.23 -1.78 3.11
N TYR A 54 -6.15 -1.09 3.51
CA TYR A 54 -4.89 -1.02 2.75
C TYR A 54 -3.81 -1.95 3.34
N TRP A 55 -4.12 -3.24 3.47
CA TRP A 55 -3.17 -4.26 3.89
C TRP A 55 -3.52 -5.64 3.27
N ALA A 56 -2.64 -6.62 3.46
CA ALA A 56 -2.91 -7.99 3.04
C ALA A 56 -4.14 -8.56 3.77
N ILE A 57 -4.98 -9.27 3.02
CA ILE A 57 -6.14 -9.99 3.56
C ILE A 57 -5.78 -11.48 3.56
N PRO A 58 -5.91 -12.18 4.70
CA PRO A 58 -5.69 -13.63 4.74
C PRO A 58 -6.60 -14.35 3.73
N PHE A 59 -6.03 -15.29 2.97
CA PHE A 59 -6.74 -15.92 1.85
C PHE A 59 -8.00 -16.68 2.28
N ASP A 60 -7.96 -17.33 3.44
CA ASP A 60 -9.08 -18.05 4.05
C ASP A 60 -10.29 -17.14 4.36
N ARG A 61 -10.08 -15.85 4.54
CA ARG A 61 -11.15 -14.87 4.78
C ARG A 61 -11.88 -14.44 3.52
N ILE A 62 -11.26 -14.67 2.37
CA ILE A 62 -11.80 -14.29 1.08
C ILE A 62 -11.91 -15.50 0.17
N SER A 63 -11.71 -16.75 0.61
CA SER A 63 -11.64 -17.91 -0.28
C SER A 63 -12.99 -18.20 -0.95
N ASP A 64 -14.09 -18.05 -0.21
CA ASP A 64 -15.45 -18.37 -0.67
C ASP A 64 -16.10 -17.20 -1.42
N PRO A 65 -16.92 -17.45 -2.46
CA PRO A 65 -17.63 -16.38 -3.16
C PRO A 65 -18.51 -15.52 -2.24
N GLN A 66 -19.20 -16.13 -1.27
CA GLN A 66 -20.03 -15.43 -0.30
C GLN A 66 -19.23 -14.51 0.62
N SER A 67 -18.00 -14.89 0.98
CA SER A 67 -17.12 -14.08 1.83
C SER A 67 -16.70 -12.75 1.16
N ARG A 68 -16.77 -12.69 -0.17
CA ARG A 68 -16.45 -11.51 -0.99
C ARG A 68 -17.65 -10.62 -1.27
N GLU A 69 -18.85 -10.99 -0.83
CA GLU A 69 -20.04 -10.17 -1.03
C GLU A 69 -19.85 -8.79 -0.36
N GLY A 70 -20.18 -7.72 -1.07
CA GLY A 70 -19.96 -6.35 -0.61
C GLY A 70 -18.51 -5.86 -0.66
N LEU A 71 -17.55 -6.69 -1.10
CA LEU A 71 -16.14 -6.32 -1.20
C LEU A 71 -15.67 -6.18 -2.64
N LYS A 72 -14.90 -5.12 -2.91
CA LYS A 72 -14.11 -5.01 -4.14
C LYS A 72 -12.65 -5.30 -3.82
N ILE A 73 -12.19 -6.48 -4.24
CA ILE A 73 -10.84 -6.97 -3.95
C ILE A 73 -9.95 -6.75 -5.16
N PHE A 74 -8.72 -6.27 -4.93
CA PHE A 74 -7.72 -6.05 -5.96
C PHE A 74 -6.51 -6.96 -5.70
N PRO A 75 -6.13 -7.85 -6.64
CA PRO A 75 -4.88 -8.59 -6.51
C PRO A 75 -3.70 -7.62 -6.67
N SER A 76 -2.70 -7.77 -5.82
CA SER A 76 -1.47 -6.98 -5.88
C SER A 76 -0.26 -7.88 -5.70
N THR A 77 0.78 -7.62 -6.50
CA THR A 77 2.09 -8.24 -6.36
C THR A 77 3.03 -7.21 -5.74
N GLY A 78 3.26 -7.31 -4.43
CA GLY A 78 4.04 -6.28 -3.74
C GLY A 78 4.87 -6.75 -2.55
N GLN A 79 4.72 -7.99 -2.10
CA GLN A 79 5.38 -8.49 -0.89
C GLN A 79 6.08 -9.82 -1.14
N SER A 80 7.23 -10.01 -0.49
CA SER A 80 7.95 -11.28 -0.46
C SER A 80 8.15 -11.70 0.98
N TYR A 81 7.76 -12.93 1.31
CA TYR A 81 8.06 -13.53 2.60
C TYR A 81 9.34 -14.35 2.52
N SER A 82 10.14 -14.33 3.59
CA SER A 82 11.36 -15.13 3.70
C SER A 82 11.54 -15.62 5.13
N LEU A 83 12.01 -16.85 5.27
CA LEU A 83 12.45 -17.37 6.55
C LEU A 83 13.89 -16.90 6.81
N LEU A 84 14.03 -15.93 7.72
CA LEU A 84 15.34 -15.44 8.13
C LEU A 84 15.91 -16.30 9.25
N VAL A 85 17.10 -16.86 9.01
CA VAL A 85 17.86 -17.64 10.00
C VAL A 85 19.15 -16.93 10.36
N ASN A 86 19.59 -17.06 11.62
CA ASN A 86 20.79 -16.38 12.11
C ASN A 86 22.09 -17.10 11.70
N PRO A 87 22.92 -16.55 10.80
CA PRO A 87 24.14 -17.19 10.35
C PRO A 87 25.33 -16.98 11.30
N ALA A 88 25.17 -16.20 12.38
CA ALA A 88 26.27 -15.82 13.24
C ALA A 88 26.89 -17.02 13.98
N PRO A 89 28.22 -17.10 14.07
CA PRO A 89 28.89 -18.00 15.00
C PRO A 89 28.43 -17.74 16.43
N SER A 90 28.36 -18.78 17.25
CA SER A 90 27.96 -18.71 18.65
C SER A 90 28.84 -19.64 19.50
N GLN A 91 28.98 -19.33 20.79
CA GLN A 91 29.65 -20.22 21.74
C GLN A 91 28.90 -21.53 21.94
N LYS A 92 27.57 -21.51 21.77
CA LYS A 92 26.74 -22.71 21.71
C LYS A 92 26.60 -23.15 20.26
N PHE A 93 26.39 -24.45 20.04
CA PHE A 93 26.11 -24.98 18.71
C PHE A 93 24.96 -24.20 18.06
N ASN A 94 25.25 -23.59 16.91
CA ASN A 94 24.25 -22.94 16.05
C ASN A 94 24.26 -23.66 14.68
N PRO A 95 23.25 -24.48 14.35
CA PRO A 95 23.21 -25.20 13.08
C PRO A 95 23.15 -24.23 11.89
N PHE A 96 22.56 -23.06 12.06
CA PHE A 96 22.45 -22.05 11.00
C PHE A 96 23.75 -21.30 10.77
N SER A 97 24.79 -21.46 11.60
CA SER A 97 26.14 -20.96 11.27
C SER A 97 26.76 -21.73 10.09
N ILE A 98 26.36 -22.99 9.89
CA ILE A 98 26.81 -23.85 8.79
C ILE A 98 26.08 -23.48 7.50
N LYS A 99 26.84 -23.12 6.46
CA LYS A 99 26.28 -22.73 5.15
C LYS A 99 25.41 -23.83 4.54
N ASP A 100 25.89 -25.08 4.57
CA ASP A 100 25.21 -26.21 3.95
C ASP A 100 23.87 -26.53 4.62
N VAL A 101 23.76 -26.30 5.93
CA VAL A 101 22.47 -26.42 6.65
C VAL A 101 21.47 -25.36 6.16
N ARG A 102 21.90 -24.10 6.04
CA ARG A 102 21.04 -23.03 5.50
C ARG A 102 20.65 -23.29 4.04
N PHE A 103 21.58 -23.86 3.26
CA PHE A 103 21.30 -24.24 1.88
C PHE A 103 20.26 -25.37 1.82
N ALA A 104 20.45 -26.46 2.58
CA ALA A 104 19.51 -27.57 2.65
C ALA A 104 18.11 -27.14 3.10
N LEU A 105 18.01 -26.20 4.05
CA LEU A 105 16.73 -25.63 4.49
C LEU A 105 15.89 -25.10 3.32
N ASN A 106 16.51 -24.49 2.31
CA ASN A 106 15.77 -23.98 1.14
C ASN A 106 15.10 -25.08 0.31
N TYR A 107 15.53 -26.33 0.43
CA TYR A 107 14.97 -27.49 -0.27
C TYR A 107 14.01 -28.32 0.60
N LEU A 108 14.03 -28.11 1.91
CA LEU A 108 13.10 -28.75 2.85
C LEU A 108 11.77 -27.99 2.99
N VAL A 109 11.74 -26.73 2.55
CA VAL A 109 10.53 -25.92 2.54
C VAL A 109 9.68 -26.28 1.33
N ASP A 110 8.50 -26.84 1.60
CA ASP A 110 7.42 -26.97 0.63
C ASP A 110 6.86 -25.58 0.33
N ARG A 111 6.99 -25.11 -0.92
CA ARG A 111 6.52 -23.77 -1.35
C ARG A 111 5.13 -23.81 -1.98
N GLU A 112 4.56 -25.00 -2.15
CA GLU A 112 3.19 -25.16 -2.63
C GLU A 112 2.21 -25.18 -1.46
N LEU A 113 2.67 -25.66 -0.29
CA LEU A 113 1.89 -25.65 0.94
C LEU A 113 1.77 -24.25 1.59
N ILE A 114 2.81 -23.41 1.46
CA ILE A 114 2.94 -22.11 2.14
C ILE A 114 2.89 -20.99 1.11
#